data_AF-A0AAQ0KLD6-F1
#
_entry.id   AF-A0AAQ0KLD6-F1
#
_cell.length_a   1.000
_cell.length_b   1.000
_cell.length_c   1.000
_cell.angle_alpha   90.00
_cell.angle_beta   90.00
_cell.angle_gamma   90.00
#
_symmetry.space_group_name_H-M   'P 1'
#
loop_
_entity.id
_entity.type
_entity.pdbx_description
1 polymer ?
#
loop_
_entity_poly.entity_id
_entity_poly.type
_entity_poly.pdbx_seq_one_letter_code
_entity_poly.pdbx_strand_id
1 'polypeptide(L)'
;MLYTNNPDMIAFTLGRVILRLARAGTPIGADTITQALIRIAGGDSTGRVSPEMAKSALAALRRLDIEDHMTPATLGRDRRPAAAQNWLAS
;
A
#
# COMPACT_ATOMS: atom_id res chain seq x y z
N MET A 1 7.90 17.02 15.60
CA MET A 1 7.78 15.57 15.87
C MET A 1 8.41 14.84 14.68
N LEU A 2 9.54 14.17 14.87
CA LEU A 2 10.17 13.39 13.80
C LEU A 2 9.32 12.14 13.57
N TYR A 3 8.55 12.12 12.49
CA TYR A 3 8.06 10.87 11.92
C TYR A 3 9.29 10.09 11.48
N THR A 4 9.61 8.99 12.14
CA THR A 4 10.65 8.09 11.66
C THR A 4 10.13 7.46 10.38
N ASN A 5 10.58 8.01 9.25
CA ASN A 5 10.32 7.49 7.91
C ASN A 5 11.15 6.22 7.66
N ASN A 6 11.23 5.35 8.66
CA ASN A 6 11.99 4.10 8.62
C ASN A 6 11.11 3.02 7.97
N PRO A 7 11.47 2.52 6.78
CA PRO A 7 10.64 1.56 6.05
C PRO A 7 10.46 0.25 6.82
N ASP A 8 11.46 -0.22 7.56
CA ASP A 8 11.37 -1.47 8.33
C ASP A 8 10.35 -1.35 9.48
N MET A 9 10.36 -0.21 10.16
CA MET A 9 9.38 0.08 11.21
C MET A 9 7.96 0.16 10.64
N ILE A 10 7.79 0.78 9.46
CA ILE A 10 6.50 0.89 8.78
C ILE A 10 6.00 -0.49 8.36
N ALA A 11 6.84 -1.30 7.73
CA ALA A 11 6.51 -2.66 7.33
C ALA A 11 6.14 -3.55 8.53
N PHE A 12 6.94 -3.48 9.61
CA PHE A 12 6.64 -4.16 10.86
C PHE A 12 5.28 -3.75 11.43
N THR A 13 4.99 -2.44 11.43
CA THR A 13 3.72 -1.91 11.94
C THR A 13 2.53 -2.42 11.14
N LEU A 14 2.60 -2.34 9.81
CA LEU A 14 1.57 -2.85 8.92
C LEU A 14 1.36 -4.35 9.11
N GLY A 15 2.44 -5.14 9.12
CA GLY A 15 2.36 -6.59 9.34
C GLY A 15 1.71 -6.95 10.68
N ARG A 16 2.01 -6.21 11.75
CA ARG A 16 1.38 -6.43 13.07
C ARG A 16 -0.11 -6.10 13.08
N VAL A 17 -0.53 -5.02 12.43
CA VAL A 17 -1.95 -4.66 12.31
C VAL A 17 -2.70 -5.68 11.49
N ILE A 18 -2.17 -6.08 10.33
CA ILE A 18 -2.75 -7.10 9.46
C ILE A 18 -2.88 -8.42 10.22
N LEU A 19 -1.84 -8.86 10.92
CA LEU A 19 -1.88 -10.09 11.72
C LEU A 19 -2.94 -10.03 12.83
N ARG A 20 -3.11 -8.87 13.48
CA ARG A 20 -4.17 -8.68 14.48
C ARG A 20 -5.56 -8.82 13.85
N LEU A 21 -5.79 -8.16 12.72
CA LEU A 21 -7.07 -8.21 12.00
C LEU A 21 -7.39 -9.64 11.55
N ALA A 22 -6.40 -10.34 11.00
CA ALA A 22 -6.51 -11.74 10.60
C ALA A 22 -6.91 -12.63 11.78
N ARG A 23 -6.25 -12.47 12.93
CA ARG A 23 -6.58 -13.22 14.16
C ARG A 23 -7.97 -12.93 14.70
N ALA A 24 -8.50 -11.73 14.45
CA ALA A 24 -9.85 -11.35 14.82
C ALA A 24 -10.91 -11.79 13.80
N GLY A 25 -10.52 -12.49 12.73
CA GLY A 25 -11.43 -12.87 11.64
C GLY A 25 -11.97 -11.67 10.86
N THR A 26 -11.33 -10.50 10.98
CA THR A 26 -11.76 -9.30 10.27
C THR A 26 -11.25 -9.36 8.82
N PRO A 27 -12.10 -9.09 7.82
CA PRO A 27 -11.66 -8.96 6.43
C PRO A 27 -10.52 -7.96 6.30
N ILE A 28 -9.47 -8.33 5.58
CA ILE A 28 -8.27 -7.50 5.40
C ILE A 28 -8.42 -6.71 4.12
N GLY A 29 -8.67 -5.41 4.25
CA GLY A 29 -8.72 -4.45 3.14
C GLY A 29 -7.99 -3.15 3.50
N ALA A 30 -7.67 -2.35 2.50
CA ALA A 30 -6.96 -1.08 2.67
C ALA A 30 -7.68 -0.14 3.67
N ASP A 31 -9.00 -0.02 3.56
CA ASP A 31 -9.82 0.77 4.49
C ASP A 31 -9.76 0.23 5.92
N THR A 32 -9.88 -1.10 6.07
CA THR A 32 -9.84 -1.74 7.39
C THR A 32 -8.49 -1.56 8.07
N ILE A 33 -7.40 -1.69 7.32
CA ILE A 33 -6.03 -1.46 7.80
C ILE A 33 -5.87 0.01 8.20
N THR A 34 -6.33 0.94 7.35
CA THR A 34 -6.27 2.38 7.60
C THR A 34 -7.04 2.76 8.86
N GLN A 35 -8.28 2.27 9.02
CA GLN A 35 -9.10 2.51 10.21
C GLN A 35 -8.49 1.90 11.48
N ALA A 36 -7.86 0.73 11.39
CA ALA A 36 -7.13 0.14 12.51
C ALA A 36 -5.95 1.02 12.92
N LEU A 37 -5.16 1.53 11.96
CA LEU A 37 -4.06 2.44 12.26
C LEU A 37 -4.53 3.78 12.84
N ILE A 38 -5.64 4.34 12.35
CA ILE A 38 -6.23 5.59 12.89
C ILE A 38 -6.58 5.42 14.37
N ARG A 39 -7.22 4.30 14.73
CA ARG A 39 -7.55 3.99 16.13
C ARG A 39 -6.29 3.92 16.99
N ILE A 40 -5.25 3.23 16.52
CA ILE A 40 -3.98 3.09 17.26
C ILE A 40 -3.29 4.44 17.43
N ALA A 41 -3.25 5.25 16.37
CA ALA A 41 -2.74 6.61 16.42
C ALA A 41 -3.52 7.50 17.40
N GLY A 42 -4.82 7.23 17.57
CA GLY A 42 -5.72 7.89 18.51
C GLY A 42 -5.62 7.39 19.96
N GLY A 43 -4.81 6.37 20.25
CA GLY A 43 -4.56 5.88 21.61
C GLY A 43 -5.00 4.43 21.87
N ASP A 44 -5.60 3.73 20.90
CA ASP A 44 -5.89 2.31 21.06
C ASP A 44 -4.59 1.51 21.19
N SER A 45 -4.40 0.91 22.37
CA SER A 45 -3.22 0.10 22.65
C SER A 45 -3.26 -1.21 21.87
N THR A 46 -2.29 -1.38 20.97
CA THR A 46 -2.17 -2.59 20.15
C THR A 46 -0.83 -3.27 20.38
N GLY A 47 -0.65 -3.79 21.60
CA GLY A 47 0.55 -4.51 21.99
C GLY A 47 1.82 -3.70 21.71
N ARG A 48 2.61 -4.16 20.71
CA ARG A 48 3.92 -3.58 20.32
C ARG A 48 3.85 -2.43 19.32
N VAL A 49 2.67 -2.04 18.85
CA VAL A 49 2.52 -0.89 17.95
C VAL A 49 2.18 0.33 18.79
N SER A 50 3.10 1.30 18.81
CA SER A 50 2.86 2.59 19.47
C SER A 50 2.03 3.53 18.57
N PRO A 51 1.40 4.57 19.14
CA PRO A 51 0.68 5.57 18.36
C PRO A 51 1.55 6.24 17.29
N GLU A 52 2.82 6.52 17.59
CA GLU A 52 3.75 7.15 16.63
C GLU A 52 4.12 6.23 15.46
N MET A 53 4.25 4.92 15.72
CA MET A 53 4.43 3.92 14.66
C MET A 53 3.21 3.88 13.73
N ALA A 54 2.01 3.93 14.29
CA ALA A 54 0.78 3.94 13.51
C ALA A 54 0.63 5.22 12.67
N LYS A 55 0.98 6.40 13.23
CA LYS A 55 0.99 7.66 12.47
C LYS A 55 2.01 7.61 11.32
N SER A 56 3.18 7.03 11.55
CA SER A 56 4.22 6.88 10.52
C SER A 56 3.75 5.95 9.38
N ALA A 57 3.10 4.83 9.72
CA ALA A 57 2.51 3.93 8.73
C ALA A 57 1.37 4.59 7.93
N LEU A 58 0.50 5.38 8.58
CA LEU A 58 -0.54 6.16 7.91
C LEU A 58 0.04 7.18 6.93
N ALA A 59 1.09 7.88 7.32
CA ALA A 59 1.78 8.83 6.45
C ALA A 59 2.36 8.14 5.21
N ALA A 60 2.92 6.94 5.36
CA ALA A 60 3.43 6.16 4.23
C ALA A 60 2.32 5.67 3.29
N LEU A 61 1.19 5.18 3.83
CA LEU A 61 0.03 4.79 3.00
C LEU A 61 -0.51 5.97 2.18
N ARG A 62 -0.59 7.16 2.77
CA ARG A 62 -1.01 8.38 2.05
C ARG A 62 -0.05 8.79 0.94
N ARG A 63 1.26 8.54 1.10
CA ARG A 63 2.25 8.78 0.04
C ARG A 63 2.07 7.83 -1.12
N LEU A 64 1.80 6.55 -0.85
CA LEU A 64 1.53 5.56 -1.90
C LEU A 64 0.29 5.95 -2.72
N ASP A 65 -0.76 6.46 -2.07
CA ASP A 65 -1.97 6.93 -2.77
C ASP A 65 -1.68 8.12 -3.71
N ILE A 66 -0.77 9.03 -3.31
CA ILE A 66 -0.30 10.14 -4.15
C ILE A 66 0.56 9.64 -5.31
N GLU A 67 1.45 8.67 -5.07
CA GLU A 67 2.28 8.08 -6.13
C GLU A 67 1.44 7.33 -7.16
N ASP A 68 0.40 6.61 -6.74
CA ASP A 68 -0.52 5.91 -7.64
C ASP A 68 -1.32 6.90 -8.51
N HIS A 69 -1.77 8.03 -7.93
CA HIS A 69 -2.42 9.12 -8.68
C HIS A 69 -1.48 9.87 -9.64
N MET A 70 -0.17 9.83 -9.39
CA MET A 70 0.86 10.46 -10.23
C MET A 70 1.38 9.52 -11.31
N THR A 71 0.97 8.25 -11.34
CA THR A 71 1.11 7.45 -12.55
C THR A 71 0.05 7.91 -13.55
N PRO A 72 0.42 8.61 -14.65
CA PRO A 72 -0.56 8.87 -15.69
C PRO A 72 -1.02 7.51 -16.19
N ALA A 73 -2.32 7.22 -16.05
CA ALA A 73 -2.97 6.11 -16.71
C ALA A 73 -2.60 6.18 -18.20
N THR A 74 -1.59 5.42 -18.59
CA THR A 74 -1.17 5.29 -19.98
C THR A 74 -2.13 4.31 -20.62
N LEU A 75 -3.37 4.77 -20.75
CA LEU A 75 -4.41 4.17 -21.56
C LEU A 75 -4.16 4.56 -23.02
N GLY A 76 -3.93 3.55 -23.84
CA GLY A 76 -3.85 3.61 -25.30
C GLY A 76 -3.05 2.42 -25.81
N ARG A 77 -3.64 1.23 -26.00
CA ARG A 77 -4.47 0.87 -27.17
C ARG A 77 -3.90 1.45 -28.47
N ASP A 78 -2.99 0.71 -29.10
CA ASP A 78 -3.06 0.30 -30.52
C ASP A 78 -1.68 -0.13 -31.05
N ARG A 79 -1.55 -1.42 -31.41
CA ARG A 79 -0.92 -1.95 -32.63
C ARG A 79 -0.49 -3.42 -32.48
N ARG A 80 -1.45 -4.31 -32.76
CA ARG A 80 -1.24 -5.44 -33.69
C ARG A 80 -2.17 -5.15 -34.87
N PRO A 81 -1.82 -5.32 -36.16
CA PRO A 81 -0.77 -6.19 -36.72
C PRO A 81 0.11 -5.54 -37.82
N ALA A 82 1.36 -5.99 -38.02
CA ALA A 82 2.09 -5.85 -39.31
C ALA A 82 3.40 -6.64 -39.29
N ALA A 83 3.34 -7.95 -39.57
CA ALA A 83 4.50 -8.71 -40.07
C ALA A 83 4.00 -10.02 -40.72
N ALA A 84 3.11 -9.89 -41.70
CA ALA A 84 2.83 -10.92 -42.67
C ALA A 84 3.11 -10.32 -44.04
N GLN A 85 4.39 -10.18 -44.38
CA GLN A 85 4.89 -9.88 -45.73
C GLN A 85 6.42 -10.00 -45.70
N ASN A 86 6.96 -10.77 -46.66
CA ASN A 86 8.37 -10.92 -47.03
C ASN A 86 9.24 -11.92 -46.27
N TRP A 87 8.97 -13.23 -46.44
CA TRP A 87 10.03 -14.26 -46.52
C TRP A 87 9.67 -15.41 -47.47
N LEU A 88 8.95 -15.11 -48.56
CA LEU A 88 8.80 -16.02 -49.72
C LEU A 88 9.19 -15.24 -50.98
N ALA A 89 10.48 -15.15 -51.22
CA ALA A 89 11.03 -14.97 -52.55
C ALA A 89 11.89 -16.20 -52.82
N SER A 90 11.27 -17.16 -53.52
CA SER A 90 11.96 -18.17 -54.33
C SER A 90 12.47 -17.52 -55.62
#